data_AF-A0A6V8EXJ3-F1
#
_entry.id   AF-A0A6V8EXJ3-F1
#
_cell.length_a   1.000
_cell.length_b   1.000
_cell.length_c   1.000
_cell.angle_alpha   90.00
_cell.angle_beta   90.00
_cell.angle_gamma   90.00
#
_symmetry.space_group_name_H-M   'P 1'
#
loop_
_entity.id
_entity.type
_entity.pdbx_description
1 polymer ?
#
loop_
_entity_poly.entity_id
_entity_poly.type
_entity_poly.pdbx_seq_one_letter_code
_entity_poly.pdbx_strand_id
1 'polypeptide(L)'
;MEASHIKVVSLGLEGGIAKGIIEDLESMGASCTWMDAGGSDFDRTVVDWRSALSGAHWLILEMSSFGKGESLASTVGAAMVFAELEGAKTALVVDEESMMDSEKAWGSIVERIRQIGFISMSVDGRAKIASMEHVDNSEVGELLRLRGLVSVVAIMDEESRLMEIHHNLGIEVGSTIIENLKSMTASMLAGLPSSKYSSEGVRSSAGI
;
A
#
# COMPACT_ATOMS: atom_id res chain seq x y z
N MET A 1 21.34 13.00 7.14
CA MET A 1 19.89 12.77 7.19
C MET A 1 19.59 12.18 8.56
N GLU A 2 18.89 12.91 9.43
CA GLU A 2 18.33 12.29 10.63
C GLU A 2 17.37 11.19 10.16
N ALA A 3 17.53 9.98 10.69
CA ALA A 3 16.65 8.87 10.37
C ALA A 3 15.23 9.28 10.79
N SER A 4 14.33 9.44 9.83
CA SER A 4 12.91 9.55 10.12
C SER A 4 12.52 8.24 10.81
N HIS A 5 12.20 8.31 12.11
CA HIS A 5 11.72 7.16 12.86
C HIS A 5 10.30 6.80 12.39
N ILE A 6 10.22 6.15 11.24
CA ILE A 6 8.97 5.67 10.66
C ILE A 6 8.70 4.31 11.24
N LYS A 7 7.53 4.18 11.88
CA LYS A 7 7.03 2.92 12.39
C LYS A 7 6.01 2.35 11.41
N VAL A 8 6.17 1.10 11.01
CA VAL A 8 5.34 0.43 10.02
C VAL A 8 4.87 -0.91 10.55
N VAL A 9 3.59 -1.21 10.36
CA VAL A 9 3.03 -2.54 10.59
C VAL A 9 2.57 -3.10 9.27
N SER A 10 2.75 -4.38 9.03
CA SER A 10 2.32 -5.06 7.81
C SER A 10 1.75 -6.42 8.10
N LEU A 11 0.74 -6.79 7.30
CA LEU A 11 0.07 -8.08 7.33
C LEU A 11 0.04 -8.61 5.91
N GLY A 12 0.36 -9.89 5.77
CA GLY A 12 0.28 -10.57 4.49
C GLY A 12 0.62 -12.03 4.63
N LEU A 13 0.95 -12.64 3.51
CA LEU A 13 1.43 -14.02 3.45
C LEU A 13 2.94 -14.06 3.34
N GLU A 14 3.53 -15.14 3.84
CA GLU A 14 4.92 -15.42 3.52
C GLU A 14 5.12 -15.55 2.00
N GLY A 15 6.07 -14.78 1.46
CA GLY A 15 6.32 -14.68 0.01
C GLY A 15 5.54 -13.57 -0.71
N GLY A 16 4.60 -12.90 -0.03
CA GLY A 16 3.89 -11.74 -0.56
C GLY A 16 4.77 -10.49 -0.71
N ILE A 17 4.35 -9.56 -1.57
CA ILE A 17 5.09 -8.32 -1.85
C ILE A 17 5.22 -7.46 -0.59
N ALA A 18 4.24 -7.52 0.32
CA ALA A 18 4.24 -6.76 1.56
C ALA A 18 5.44 -7.09 2.47
N LYS A 19 5.92 -8.34 2.47
CA LYS A 19 7.12 -8.75 3.23
C LYS A 19 8.37 -8.11 2.66
N GLY A 20 8.54 -8.13 1.34
CA GLY A 20 9.67 -7.49 0.67
C GLY A 20 9.69 -5.96 0.86
N ILE A 21 8.53 -5.31 0.92
CA ILE A 21 8.45 -3.86 1.22
C ILE A 21 8.93 -3.58 2.64
N ILE A 22 8.60 -4.44 3.60
CA ILE A 22 9.08 -4.32 4.98
C ILE A 22 10.60 -4.45 5.03
N GLU A 23 11.19 -5.42 4.34
CA GLU A 23 12.65 -5.61 4.27
C GLU A 23 13.35 -4.36 3.69
N ASP A 24 12.81 -3.79 2.62
CA ASP A 24 13.34 -2.54 2.04
C ASP A 24 13.22 -1.38 3.04
N LEU A 25 12.07 -1.22 3.72
CA LEU A 25 11.86 -0.18 4.73
C LEU A 25 12.80 -0.30 5.94
N GLU A 26 13.04 -1.52 6.43
CA GLU A 26 14.01 -1.78 7.51
C GLU A 26 15.42 -1.39 7.07
N SER A 27 15.80 -1.68 5.82
CA SER A 27 17.09 -1.27 5.26
C SER A 27 17.25 0.27 5.19
N MET A 28 16.12 0.99 5.09
CA MET A 28 16.06 2.45 5.14
C MET A 28 16.00 3.01 6.59
N GLY A 29 16.00 2.14 7.60
CA GLY A 29 16.01 2.51 9.02
C GLY A 29 14.62 2.64 9.66
N ALA A 30 13.56 2.17 9.01
CA ALA A 30 12.23 2.11 9.61
C ALA A 30 12.13 1.04 10.71
N SER A 31 11.28 1.29 11.70
CA SER A 31 10.88 0.30 12.71
C SER A 31 9.68 -0.47 12.19
N CYS A 32 9.90 -1.70 11.75
CA CYS A 32 8.88 -2.51 11.12
C CYS A 32 8.37 -3.63 12.04
N THR A 33 7.12 -4.02 11.82
CA THR A 33 6.54 -5.24 12.39
C THR A 33 5.75 -5.92 11.28
N TRP A 34 6.16 -7.13 10.90
CA TRP A 34 5.45 -7.95 9.93
C TRP A 34 4.79 -9.14 10.62
N MET A 35 3.58 -9.45 10.18
CA MET A 35 2.77 -10.54 10.72
C MET A 35 2.31 -11.43 9.57
N ASP A 36 2.70 -12.71 9.62
CA ASP A 36 2.19 -13.73 8.69
C ASP A 36 0.76 -14.10 9.06
N ALA A 37 -0.21 -13.39 8.47
CA ALA A 37 -1.62 -13.55 8.82
C ALA A 37 -2.30 -14.72 8.11
N GLY A 38 -1.60 -15.38 7.17
CA GLY A 38 -2.13 -16.55 6.47
C GLY A 38 -1.40 -17.86 6.76
N GLY A 39 -0.36 -17.83 7.59
CA GLY A 39 0.19 -19.04 8.22
C GLY A 39 -0.84 -19.75 9.11
N SER A 40 -0.77 -21.07 9.18
CA SER A 40 -1.70 -21.91 9.97
C SER A 40 -1.69 -21.58 11.47
N ASP A 41 -0.60 -21.00 11.94
CA ASP A 41 -0.34 -20.73 13.36
C ASP A 41 -0.74 -19.30 13.77
N PHE A 42 -1.29 -18.51 12.85
CA PHE A 42 -1.69 -17.14 13.14
C PHE A 42 -2.97 -17.10 13.99
N ASP A 43 -2.81 -16.86 15.29
CA ASP A 43 -3.94 -16.64 16.19
C ASP A 43 -4.34 -15.16 16.24
N ARG A 44 -5.31 -14.81 15.39
CA ARG A 44 -5.92 -13.47 15.32
C ARG A 44 -6.58 -13.01 16.63
N THR A 45 -6.89 -13.91 17.56
CA THR A 45 -7.53 -13.56 18.84
C THR A 45 -6.56 -13.04 19.88
N VAL A 46 -5.26 -13.27 19.67
CA VAL A 46 -4.19 -12.92 20.61
C VAL A 46 -3.42 -11.68 20.17
N VAL A 47 -3.60 -11.22 18.92
CA VAL A 47 -2.90 -10.04 18.42
C VAL A 47 -3.41 -8.78 19.12
N ASP A 48 -2.53 -8.15 19.90
CA ASP A 48 -2.76 -6.82 20.47
C ASP A 48 -2.50 -5.74 19.41
N TRP A 49 -3.51 -5.54 18.55
CA TRP A 49 -3.48 -4.54 17.48
C TRP A 49 -3.16 -3.14 17.97
N ARG A 50 -3.67 -2.80 19.16
CA ARG A 50 -3.48 -1.48 19.74
C ARG A 50 -2.01 -1.23 20.03
N SER A 51 -1.36 -2.17 20.70
CA SER A 51 0.08 -2.10 20.98
C SER A 51 0.91 -2.08 19.71
N ALA A 52 0.58 -2.96 18.75
CA ALA A 52 1.29 -3.04 17.48
C ALA A 52 1.23 -1.71 16.70
N LEU A 53 0.05 -1.13 16.56
CA LEU A 53 -0.21 0.05 15.73
C LEU A 53 0.00 1.39 16.45
N SER A 54 0.17 1.40 17.77
CA SER A 54 0.44 2.62 18.54
C SER A 54 1.65 3.38 17.96
N GLY A 55 1.41 4.60 17.46
CA GLY A 55 2.44 5.45 16.85
C GLY A 55 2.96 4.95 15.49
N ALA A 56 2.28 3.98 14.87
CA ALA A 56 2.58 3.57 13.50
C ALA A 56 2.18 4.68 12.52
N HIS A 57 3.00 4.86 11.49
CA HIS A 57 2.70 5.76 10.37
C HIS A 57 1.87 5.04 9.31
N TRP A 58 2.21 3.78 9.06
CA TRP A 58 1.63 2.97 8.00
C TRP A 58 1.21 1.60 8.50
N LEU A 59 0.01 1.19 8.07
CA LEU A 59 -0.38 -0.21 7.95
C LEU A 59 -0.25 -0.60 6.48
N ILE A 60 0.64 -1.53 6.13
CA ILE A 60 0.82 -2.02 4.76
C ILE A 60 0.01 -3.30 4.58
N LEU A 61 -0.75 -3.34 3.48
CA LEU A 61 -1.55 -4.47 3.06
C LEU A 61 -1.34 -4.72 1.57
N GLU A 62 -1.50 -5.96 1.16
CA GLU A 62 -1.52 -6.37 -0.25
C GLU A 62 -2.93 -6.83 -0.64
N MET A 63 -3.32 -6.58 -1.90
CA MET A 63 -4.67 -6.87 -2.39
C MET A 63 -5.05 -8.33 -2.18
N SER A 64 -4.12 -9.27 -2.38
CA SER A 64 -4.33 -10.70 -2.15
C SER A 64 -4.77 -11.08 -0.74
N SER A 65 -4.45 -10.24 0.26
CA SER A 65 -4.90 -10.46 1.63
C SER A 65 -6.43 -10.31 1.78
N PHE A 66 -7.12 -9.69 0.84
CA PHE A 66 -8.59 -9.57 0.84
C PHE A 66 -9.29 -10.74 0.11
N GLY A 67 -8.58 -11.48 -0.76
CA GLY A 67 -9.18 -12.49 -1.63
C GLY A 67 -8.87 -13.95 -1.27
N LYS A 68 -7.80 -14.24 -0.52
CA LYS A 68 -7.31 -15.62 -0.28
C LYS A 68 -8.08 -16.42 0.80
N GLY A 69 -8.98 -15.81 1.58
CA GLY A 69 -9.84 -16.53 2.53
C GLY A 69 -10.54 -15.64 3.57
N GLU A 70 -11.66 -16.11 4.13
CA GLU A 70 -12.46 -15.33 5.08
C GLU A 70 -11.70 -14.96 6.37
N SER A 71 -10.81 -15.83 6.84
CA SER A 71 -10.02 -15.57 8.05
C SER A 71 -9.06 -14.40 7.84
N LEU A 72 -8.31 -14.41 6.74
CA LEU A 72 -7.33 -13.37 6.41
C LEU A 72 -8.03 -12.03 6.13
N ALA A 73 -9.09 -12.03 5.32
CA ALA A 73 -9.87 -10.83 5.06
C ALA A 73 -10.46 -10.21 6.34
N SER A 74 -10.92 -11.05 7.28
CA SER A 74 -11.40 -10.60 8.58
C SER A 74 -10.29 -10.00 9.46
N THR A 75 -9.09 -10.61 9.48
CA THR A 75 -7.91 -10.08 10.20
C THR A 75 -7.50 -8.73 9.65
N VAL A 76 -7.42 -8.61 8.33
CA VAL A 76 -7.10 -7.36 7.63
C VAL A 76 -8.11 -6.27 7.99
N GLY A 77 -9.40 -6.58 7.95
CA GLY A 77 -10.45 -5.65 8.34
C GLY A 77 -10.31 -5.15 9.78
N ALA A 78 -9.96 -6.03 10.72
CA ALA A 78 -9.70 -5.63 12.10
C ALA A 78 -8.48 -4.70 12.21
N ALA A 79 -7.38 -5.05 11.54
CA ALA A 79 -6.17 -4.23 11.54
C ALA A 79 -6.41 -2.83 10.97
N MET A 80 -7.19 -2.69 9.89
CA MET A 80 -7.55 -1.39 9.32
C MET A 80 -8.33 -0.51 10.32
N VAL A 81 -9.27 -1.10 11.08
CA VAL A 81 -10.02 -0.37 12.11
C VAL A 81 -9.09 0.13 13.21
N PHE A 82 -8.18 -0.71 13.71
CA PHE A 82 -7.21 -0.28 14.71
C PHE A 82 -6.20 0.73 14.17
N ALA A 83 -5.79 0.61 12.92
CA ALA A 83 -4.89 1.57 12.28
C ALA A 83 -5.53 2.95 12.25
N GLU A 84 -6.80 3.04 11.84
CA GLU A 84 -7.56 4.28 11.85
C GLU A 84 -7.68 4.87 13.27
N LEU A 85 -7.99 4.04 14.27
CA LEU A 85 -8.11 4.47 15.68
C LEU A 85 -6.79 5.02 16.25
N GLU A 86 -5.67 4.42 15.89
CA GLU A 86 -4.33 4.83 16.35
C GLU A 86 -3.69 5.92 15.44
N GLY A 87 -4.42 6.37 14.41
CA GLY A 87 -3.98 7.44 13.49
C GLY A 87 -2.99 7.01 12.41
N ALA A 88 -2.75 5.71 12.26
CA ALA A 88 -1.95 5.14 11.18
C ALA A 88 -2.71 5.14 9.86
N LYS A 89 -2.04 5.46 8.75
CA LYS A 89 -2.65 5.39 7.41
C LYS A 89 -2.51 4.00 6.83
N THR A 90 -3.52 3.53 6.11
CA THR A 90 -3.41 2.27 5.37
C THR A 90 -2.77 2.53 4.00
N ALA A 91 -1.76 1.73 3.67
CA ALA A 91 -1.12 1.65 2.36
C ALA A 91 -1.48 0.29 1.73
N LEU A 92 -2.10 0.32 0.55
CA LEU A 92 -2.47 -0.88 -0.19
C LEU A 92 -1.57 -1.04 -1.42
N VAL A 93 -1.06 -2.25 -1.60
CA VAL A 93 -0.33 -2.64 -2.80
C VAL A 93 -1.20 -3.55 -3.64
N VAL A 94 -1.44 -3.16 -4.89
CA VAL A 94 -2.15 -4.02 -5.86
C VAL A 94 -1.17 -5.05 -6.38
N ASP A 95 -1.22 -6.24 -5.81
CA ASP A 95 -0.41 -7.38 -6.21
C ASP A 95 -1.10 -8.23 -7.30
N GLU A 96 -0.30 -9.01 -8.01
CA GLU A 96 -0.72 -9.81 -9.17
C GLU A 96 -0.71 -11.31 -8.87
N GLU A 97 -0.93 -11.67 -7.62
CA GLU A 97 -1.03 -13.06 -7.15
C GLU A 97 -2.09 -13.84 -7.93
N SER A 98 -1.64 -14.89 -8.64
CA SER A 98 -2.43 -15.60 -9.67
C SER A 98 -3.58 -16.45 -9.12
N MET A 99 -3.53 -16.83 -7.85
CA MET A 99 -4.53 -17.71 -7.21
C MET A 99 -5.60 -16.93 -6.41
N MET A 100 -5.62 -15.59 -6.48
CA MET A 100 -6.60 -14.75 -5.79
C MET A 100 -7.90 -14.58 -6.61
N ASP A 101 -9.05 -14.65 -5.94
CA ASP A 101 -10.31 -14.09 -6.46
C ASP A 101 -10.24 -12.55 -6.42
N SER A 102 -9.86 -11.97 -7.56
CA SER A 102 -9.50 -10.57 -7.67
C SER A 102 -10.71 -9.64 -7.59
N GLU A 103 -11.85 -10.06 -8.15
CA GLU A 103 -13.10 -9.27 -8.08
C GLU A 103 -13.62 -9.22 -6.63
N LYS A 104 -13.61 -10.36 -5.93
CA LYS A 104 -13.99 -10.40 -4.52
C LYS A 104 -13.06 -9.56 -3.64
N ALA A 105 -11.74 -9.68 -3.85
CA ALA A 105 -10.76 -8.88 -3.12
C ALA A 105 -10.97 -7.38 -3.38
N TRP A 106 -11.14 -6.99 -4.65
CA TRP A 106 -11.36 -5.61 -5.02
C TRP A 106 -12.66 -5.06 -4.45
N GLY A 107 -13.77 -5.81 -4.53
CA GLY A 107 -15.04 -5.44 -3.92
C GLY A 107 -14.90 -5.16 -2.41
N SER A 108 -14.19 -6.02 -1.68
CA SER A 108 -13.91 -5.81 -0.26
C SER A 108 -13.04 -4.57 0.02
N ILE A 109 -12.14 -4.22 -0.89
CA ILE A 109 -11.31 -3.01 -0.80
C ILE A 109 -12.17 -1.76 -1.06
N VAL A 110 -13.00 -1.78 -2.10
CA VAL A 110 -13.88 -0.66 -2.46
C VAL A 110 -14.84 -0.29 -1.31
N GLU A 111 -15.35 -1.27 -0.56
CA GLU A 111 -16.18 -1.01 0.63
C GLU A 111 -15.45 -0.19 1.71
N ARG A 112 -14.12 -0.24 1.75
CA ARG A 112 -13.27 0.33 2.80
C ARG A 112 -12.25 1.34 2.26
N ILE A 113 -12.34 1.70 0.99
CA ILE A 113 -11.31 2.48 0.28
C ILE A 113 -11.01 3.83 0.95
N ARG A 114 -11.98 4.39 1.68
CA ARG A 114 -11.82 5.64 2.46
C ARG A 114 -10.82 5.54 3.61
N GLN A 115 -10.51 4.33 4.08
CA GLN A 115 -9.49 4.07 5.10
C GLN A 115 -8.08 3.96 4.48
N ILE A 116 -7.98 3.96 3.16
CA ILE A 116 -6.73 3.79 2.42
C ILE A 116 -6.17 5.16 2.06
N GLY A 117 -5.00 5.48 2.61
CA GLY A 117 -4.31 6.74 2.37
C GLY A 117 -3.34 6.69 1.18
N PHE A 118 -2.85 5.50 0.83
CA PHE A 118 -1.88 5.30 -0.23
C PHE A 118 -2.21 4.02 -1.01
N ILE A 119 -2.17 4.07 -2.34
CA ILE A 119 -2.23 2.88 -3.19
C ILE A 119 -1.02 2.88 -4.12
N SER A 120 -0.33 1.74 -4.23
CA SER A 120 0.67 1.51 -5.28
C SER A 120 0.30 0.32 -6.16
N MET A 121 0.66 0.41 -7.44
CA MET A 121 0.45 -0.66 -8.41
C MET A 121 1.44 -0.59 -9.58
N SER A 122 1.63 -1.70 -10.26
CA SER A 122 2.27 -1.74 -11.59
C SER A 122 1.29 -1.25 -12.67
N VAL A 123 1.77 -1.10 -13.90
CA VAL A 123 0.90 -0.89 -15.07
C VAL A 123 -0.10 -2.04 -15.31
N ASP A 124 0.27 -3.27 -14.96
CA ASP A 124 -0.59 -4.45 -15.06
C ASP A 124 -1.65 -4.46 -13.95
N GLY A 125 -1.26 -4.10 -12.72
CA GLY A 125 -2.18 -3.83 -11.62
C GLY A 125 -3.18 -2.74 -11.99
N ARG A 126 -2.76 -1.66 -12.65
CA ARG A 126 -3.66 -0.64 -13.19
C ARG A 126 -4.65 -1.22 -14.20
N ALA A 127 -4.19 -2.03 -15.15
CA ALA A 127 -5.05 -2.65 -16.15
C ALA A 127 -6.10 -3.59 -15.53
N LYS A 128 -5.71 -4.30 -14.47
CA LYS A 128 -6.61 -5.16 -13.70
C LYS A 128 -7.72 -4.36 -13.02
N ILE A 129 -7.38 -3.24 -12.36
CA ILE A 129 -8.35 -2.35 -11.73
C ILE A 129 -9.27 -1.71 -12.78
N ALA A 130 -8.73 -1.23 -13.90
CA ALA A 130 -9.49 -0.65 -15.00
C ALA A 130 -10.56 -1.62 -15.53
N SER A 131 -10.19 -2.90 -15.70
CA SER A 131 -11.11 -3.96 -16.11
C SER A 131 -12.26 -4.16 -15.13
N MET A 132 -11.96 -4.24 -13.82
CA MET A 132 -12.98 -4.45 -12.77
C MET A 132 -13.90 -3.24 -12.56
N GLU A 133 -13.39 -2.03 -12.75
CA GLU A 133 -14.16 -0.78 -12.64
C GLU A 133 -14.85 -0.36 -13.95
N HIS A 134 -14.58 -1.09 -15.05
CA HIS A 134 -15.05 -0.80 -16.41
C HIS A 134 -14.73 0.64 -16.86
N VAL A 135 -13.47 1.05 -16.70
CA VAL A 135 -12.94 2.37 -17.10
C VAL A 135 -11.68 2.23 -17.95
N ASP A 136 -11.23 3.33 -18.55
CA ASP A 136 -9.94 3.34 -19.24
C ASP A 136 -8.77 3.34 -18.25
N ASN A 137 -7.63 2.75 -18.65
CA ASN A 137 -6.42 2.70 -17.83
C ASN A 137 -5.99 4.08 -17.30
N SER A 138 -6.12 5.12 -18.12
CA SER A 138 -5.77 6.49 -17.76
C SER A 138 -6.67 7.10 -16.69
N GLU A 139 -7.87 6.56 -16.48
CA GLU A 139 -8.85 7.09 -15.52
C GLU A 139 -8.67 6.49 -14.11
N VAL A 140 -7.95 5.37 -13.98
CA VAL A 140 -7.82 4.63 -12.70
C VAL A 140 -7.24 5.50 -11.59
N GLY A 141 -6.16 6.25 -11.87
CA GLY A 141 -5.52 7.10 -10.85
C GLY A 141 -6.48 8.15 -10.30
N GLU A 142 -7.18 8.86 -11.18
CA GLU A 142 -8.18 9.86 -10.80
C GLU A 142 -9.39 9.23 -10.11
N LEU A 143 -9.88 8.09 -10.60
CA LEU A 143 -10.99 7.34 -10.02
C LEU A 143 -10.71 6.97 -8.56
N LEU A 144 -9.53 6.41 -8.27
CA LEU A 144 -9.15 6.00 -6.92
C LEU A 144 -8.97 7.20 -5.97
N ARG A 145 -8.46 8.32 -6.49
CA ARG A 145 -8.32 9.57 -5.73
C ARG A 145 -9.66 10.19 -5.38
N LEU A 146 -10.57 10.32 -6.35
CA LEU A 146 -11.84 11.03 -6.18
C LEU A 146 -12.90 10.19 -5.47
N ARG A 147 -13.08 8.92 -5.88
CA ARG A 147 -14.08 8.03 -5.27
C ARG A 147 -13.59 7.50 -3.92
N GLY A 148 -12.30 7.19 -3.85
CA GLY A 148 -11.69 6.60 -2.68
C GLY A 148 -11.26 7.59 -1.60
N LEU A 149 -11.08 8.86 -1.95
CA LEU A 149 -10.38 9.86 -1.11
C LEU A 149 -8.96 9.43 -0.73
N VAL A 150 -8.37 8.50 -1.51
CA VAL A 150 -7.00 8.01 -1.32
C VAL A 150 -6.06 9.18 -1.49
N SER A 151 -5.13 9.44 -0.56
CA SER A 151 -4.28 10.65 -0.59
C SER A 151 -3.22 10.62 -1.69
N VAL A 152 -2.70 9.44 -2.03
CA VAL A 152 -1.68 9.25 -3.07
C VAL A 152 -1.95 7.94 -3.80
N VAL A 153 -1.92 7.96 -5.12
CA VAL A 153 -1.93 6.75 -5.97
C VAL A 153 -0.67 6.77 -6.82
N ALA A 154 0.17 5.76 -6.69
CA ALA A 154 1.44 5.64 -7.41
C ALA A 154 1.40 4.44 -8.36
N ILE A 155 1.66 4.69 -9.63
CA ILE A 155 1.67 3.68 -10.69
C ILE A 155 3.09 3.60 -11.25
N MET A 156 3.65 2.40 -11.31
CA MET A 156 4.99 2.15 -11.84
C MET A 156 4.94 1.31 -13.11
N ASP A 157 5.63 1.78 -14.13
CA ASP A 157 6.07 0.97 -15.25
C ASP A 157 7.51 0.55 -14.98
N GLU A 158 7.70 -0.73 -14.61
CA GLU A 158 9.03 -1.27 -14.29
C GLU A 158 9.91 -1.41 -15.54
N GLU A 159 9.32 -1.66 -16.71
CA GLU A 159 10.07 -1.81 -17.97
C GLU A 159 10.65 -0.47 -18.43
N SER A 160 9.80 0.57 -18.47
CA SER A 160 10.21 1.90 -18.92
C SER A 160 10.77 2.78 -17.81
N ARG A 161 10.71 2.32 -16.55
CA ARG A 161 11.17 3.04 -15.36
C ARG A 161 10.49 4.39 -15.22
N LEU A 162 9.20 4.44 -15.53
CA LEU A 162 8.35 5.61 -15.42
C LEU A 162 7.40 5.46 -14.22
N MET A 163 7.25 6.55 -13.48
CA MET A 163 6.26 6.67 -12.40
C MET A 163 5.22 7.72 -12.75
N GLU A 164 3.99 7.41 -12.40
CA GLU A 164 2.84 8.31 -12.48
C GLU A 164 2.20 8.37 -11.09
N ILE A 165 2.20 9.56 -10.48
CA ILE A 165 1.77 9.76 -9.10
C ILE A 165 0.65 10.77 -9.04
N HIS A 166 -0.53 10.31 -8.65
CA HIS A 166 -1.69 11.15 -8.43
C HIS A 166 -1.75 11.56 -6.96
N HIS A 167 -1.90 12.85 -6.69
CA HIS A 167 -2.04 13.38 -5.33
C HIS A 167 -2.87 14.67 -5.32
N ASN A 168 -3.00 15.32 -4.15
CA ASN A 168 -3.90 16.48 -3.97
C ASN A 168 -3.54 17.72 -4.81
N LEU A 169 -2.29 17.83 -5.29
CA LEU A 169 -1.83 19.01 -6.04
C LEU A 169 -1.77 18.77 -7.55
N GLY A 170 -2.06 17.55 -8.01
CA GLY A 170 -2.02 17.18 -9.42
C GLY A 170 -1.44 15.80 -9.66
N ILE A 171 -0.86 15.64 -10.84
CA ILE A 171 -0.23 14.40 -11.31
C ILE A 171 1.24 14.71 -11.58
N GLU A 172 2.12 13.92 -10.98
CA GLU A 172 3.56 13.97 -11.22
C GLU A 172 3.96 12.77 -12.07
N VAL A 173 4.70 13.01 -13.16
CA VAL A 173 5.21 11.96 -14.04
C VAL A 173 6.71 12.14 -14.21
N GLY A 174 7.48 11.06 -14.13
CA GLY A 174 8.92 11.13 -14.32
C GLY A 174 9.60 9.77 -14.37
N SER A 175 10.83 9.76 -14.89
CA SER A 175 11.71 8.60 -14.86
C SER A 175 12.35 8.46 -13.49
N THR A 176 12.52 7.22 -13.03
CA THR A 176 13.02 6.91 -11.69
C THR A 176 14.21 5.93 -11.70
N ILE A 177 15.10 6.10 -10.73
CA ILE A 177 16.20 5.15 -10.47
C ILE A 177 15.76 3.96 -9.60
N ILE A 178 14.51 3.93 -9.12
CA ILE A 178 13.95 2.83 -8.36
C ILE A 178 13.50 1.70 -9.30
N GLU A 179 13.85 0.45 -8.97
CA GLU A 179 13.79 -0.65 -9.94
C GLU A 179 12.47 -1.38 -10.08
N ASN A 180 11.68 -1.44 -9.01
CA ASN A 180 10.46 -2.23 -8.97
C ASN A 180 9.44 -1.60 -8.01
N LEU A 181 8.20 -2.07 -8.13
CA LEU A 181 7.04 -1.63 -7.36
C LEU A 181 7.27 -1.74 -5.84
N LYS A 182 7.95 -2.80 -5.40
CA LYS A 182 8.30 -3.04 -4.01
C LYS A 182 9.16 -1.90 -3.46
N SER A 183 10.30 -1.64 -4.10
CA SER A 183 11.23 -0.59 -3.67
C SER A 183 10.64 0.82 -3.86
N MET A 184 9.76 1.03 -4.86
CA MET A 184 9.01 2.28 -4.99
C MET A 184 8.11 2.50 -3.78
N THR A 185 7.34 1.47 -3.43
CA THR A 185 6.41 1.55 -2.31
C THR A 185 7.16 1.85 -1.02
N ALA A 186 8.25 1.12 -0.75
CA ALA A 186 9.10 1.39 0.41
C ALA A 186 9.63 2.83 0.44
N SER A 187 10.19 3.32 -0.68
CA SER A 187 10.73 4.68 -0.78
C SER A 187 9.65 5.74 -0.54
N MET A 188 8.47 5.57 -1.12
CA MET A 188 7.37 6.50 -0.94
C MET A 188 6.85 6.51 0.49
N LEU A 189 6.65 5.34 1.11
CA LEU A 189 6.18 5.24 2.49
C LEU A 189 7.21 5.80 3.49
N ALA A 190 8.51 5.69 3.17
CA ALA A 190 9.57 6.33 3.93
C ALA A 190 9.60 7.87 3.77
N GLY A 191 9.38 8.38 2.55
CA GLY A 191 9.48 9.82 2.30
C GLY A 191 8.24 10.62 2.71
N LEU A 192 7.05 10.10 2.42
CA LEU A 192 5.78 10.85 2.47
C LEU A 192 5.45 11.46 3.85
N PRO A 193 5.62 10.78 5.00
CA PRO A 193 5.30 11.38 6.29
C PRO A 193 6.10 12.65 6.58
N SER A 194 7.37 12.70 6.14
CA SER A 194 8.25 13.84 6.35
C SER A 194 8.05 14.96 5.31
N SER A 195 7.48 14.63 4.15
CA SER A 195 7.43 15.51 2.98
C SER A 195 6.26 16.50 2.99
N LYS A 196 5.39 16.42 4.01
CA LYS A 196 4.12 17.18 4.12
C LYS A 196 3.23 17.05 2.88
N TYR A 197 3.43 16.01 2.06
CA TYR A 197 2.71 15.78 0.81
C TYR A 197 2.80 16.96 -0.19
N SER A 198 3.90 17.72 -0.18
CA SER A 198 4.18 18.72 -1.21
C SER A 198 4.54 18.05 -2.55
N SER A 199 4.38 18.74 -3.68
CA SER A 199 4.78 18.19 -4.98
C SER A 199 6.26 17.78 -5.01
N GLU A 200 7.17 18.65 -4.55
CA GLU A 200 8.61 18.33 -4.45
C GLU A 200 8.85 17.13 -3.53
N GLY A 201 8.12 17.06 -2.42
CA GLY A 201 8.18 15.96 -1.47
C GLY A 201 7.74 14.62 -2.05
N VAL A 202 6.64 14.62 -2.80
CA VAL A 202 6.12 13.44 -3.52
C VAL A 202 7.12 12.98 -4.57
N ARG A 203 7.64 13.90 -5.39
CA ARG A 203 8.65 13.62 -6.42
C ARG A 203 9.92 13.01 -5.81
N SER A 204 10.47 13.67 -4.79
CA SER A 204 11.66 13.19 -4.08
C SER A 204 11.44 11.81 -3.46
N SER A 205 10.26 11.53 -2.89
CA SER A 205 9.95 10.22 -2.30
C SER A 205 9.86 9.11 -3.35
N ALA A 206 9.51 9.45 -4.58
CA ALA A 206 9.44 8.55 -5.72
C ALA A 206 10.74 8.48 -6.55
N GLY A 207 11.75 9.30 -6.21
CA GLY A 207 13.01 9.36 -6.96
C GLY A 207 12.87 9.92 -8.37
N ILE A 208 11.94 10.86 -8.59
CA ILE A 208 11.69 11.58 -9.85
C ILE A 208 11.92 13.10 -9.74
#